data_AF-A0A1W1E6Y2-F1
#
_entry.id   AF-A0A1W1E6Y2-F1
#
_cell.length_a   1.000
_cell.length_b   1.000
_cell.length_c   1.000
_cell.angle_alpha   90.00
_cell.angle_beta   90.00
_cell.angle_gamma   90.00
#
_symmetry.space_group_name_H-M   'P 1'
#
loop_
_entity.id
_entity.type
_entity.pdbx_description
1 polymer ?
#
loop_
_entity_poly.entity_id
_entity_poly.type
_entity_poly.pdbx_seq_one_letter_code
_entity_poly.pdbx_strand_id
1 'polypeptide(L)'
;MSKTLHIKNATAQFLIFTTQAGENTINVRVEDDNIWLTQKLMAQLFECSTDNISLHLKNIFQSNELDENSVTEDFSVTASDGKNYNTKHYNLKVVIALGYRINSQKATDFRQWATQVLEQYSIRGYVLDDVRLKNGAYLNKQYFKDLILEVRDIRASERNFYQQITDIYATAMDYNLNSKATQDFFATVQNKLHFATHGNTAAELITKRANHNKSFMGLTTWKKAPNGKILKSDVVVAKNYLHKDEVKTLNRVVTMYLDYAEDQAEKGVPMTMQDWSEKLSVFLTFNDKAILQNAGKITAAIAKTFAYSEFEQYRPIQDKLFESDFDKAIKQLNQ
;
A
#
# COMPACT_ATOMS: atom_id res chain seq x y z
N MET A 1 -1.64 -13.24 -35.80
CA MET A 1 -0.31 -13.62 -35.26
C MET A 1 -0.34 -13.39 -33.76
N SER A 2 -0.37 -14.47 -32.98
CA SER A 2 -0.35 -14.42 -31.51
C SER A 2 0.99 -13.83 -31.07
N LYS A 3 0.99 -12.66 -30.44
CA LYS A 3 2.17 -12.14 -29.74
C LYS A 3 2.29 -12.93 -28.44
N THR A 4 3.26 -13.84 -28.38
CA THR A 4 3.64 -14.53 -27.15
C THR A 4 4.21 -13.51 -26.16
N LEU A 5 3.36 -12.96 -25.31
CA LEU A 5 3.78 -12.08 -24.22
C LEU A 5 4.39 -12.95 -23.12
N HIS A 6 5.71 -12.93 -22.99
CA HIS A 6 6.46 -13.53 -21.89
C HIS A 6 6.26 -12.70 -20.62
N ILE A 7 5.11 -12.85 -19.96
CA ILE A 7 4.88 -12.25 -18.65
C ILE A 7 5.52 -13.19 -17.61
N LYS A 8 6.37 -12.64 -16.74
CA LYS A 8 7.24 -13.40 -15.81
C LYS A 8 6.90 -13.01 -14.37
N ASN A 9 6.29 -13.91 -13.60
CA ASN A 9 5.97 -13.72 -12.19
C ASN A 9 7.17 -14.15 -11.29
N ALA A 10 7.28 -13.60 -10.07
CA ALA A 10 8.39 -13.82 -9.13
C ALA A 10 8.70 -15.30 -8.88
N THR A 11 7.67 -16.15 -8.74
CA THR A 11 7.89 -17.58 -8.60
C THR A 11 8.35 -18.19 -9.91
N ALA A 12 7.71 -17.89 -11.04
CA ALA A 12 8.18 -18.35 -12.36
C ALA A 12 9.64 -17.93 -12.62
N GLN A 13 10.06 -16.75 -12.16
CA GLN A 13 11.42 -16.28 -12.33
C GLN A 13 12.40 -16.93 -11.35
N PHE A 14 12.05 -17.20 -10.09
CA PHE A 14 12.83 -18.08 -9.21
C PHE A 14 13.00 -19.48 -9.83
N LEU A 15 11.92 -20.03 -10.38
CA LEU A 15 11.89 -21.30 -11.10
C LEU A 15 12.70 -21.27 -12.42
N ILE A 16 12.87 -20.09 -13.04
CA ILE A 16 13.76 -19.83 -14.19
C ILE A 16 15.20 -19.49 -13.75
N PHE A 17 15.41 -18.96 -12.55
CA PHE A 17 16.74 -18.57 -12.04
C PHE A 17 17.50 -19.78 -11.50
N THR A 18 16.81 -20.74 -10.88
CA THR A 18 17.40 -22.03 -10.50
C THR A 18 17.82 -22.86 -11.74
N THR A 19 17.39 -22.49 -12.94
CA THR A 19 17.83 -23.09 -14.22
C THR A 19 18.92 -22.29 -14.94
N GLN A 20 19.32 -21.08 -14.47
CA GLN A 20 20.48 -20.37 -15.03
C GLN A 20 21.83 -21.03 -14.69
N ALA A 21 21.84 -22.03 -13.80
CA ALA A 21 23.00 -22.91 -13.60
C ALA A 21 23.12 -24.03 -14.68
N GLY A 22 22.21 -24.10 -15.66
CA GLY A 22 22.29 -25.05 -16.77
C GLY A 22 21.18 -24.88 -17.81
N GLU A 23 21.53 -24.22 -18.94
CA GLU A 23 20.98 -24.17 -20.32
C GLU A 23 19.48 -24.41 -20.66
N ASN A 24 18.57 -24.80 -19.76
CA ASN A 24 17.18 -25.14 -20.08
C ASN A 24 16.18 -24.14 -19.47
N THR A 25 15.72 -23.18 -20.28
CA THR A 25 14.69 -22.22 -19.87
C THR A 25 13.29 -22.88 -19.84
N ILE A 26 12.62 -22.84 -18.69
CA ILE A 26 11.23 -23.31 -18.55
C ILE A 26 10.31 -22.19 -19.04
N ASN A 27 9.57 -22.44 -20.12
CA ASN A 27 8.56 -21.51 -20.63
C ASN A 27 7.26 -21.67 -19.85
N VAL A 28 6.87 -20.61 -19.15
CA VAL A 28 5.69 -20.61 -18.28
C VAL A 28 4.62 -19.68 -18.86
N ARG A 29 3.35 -20.11 -18.82
CA ARG A 29 2.21 -19.28 -19.24
C ARG A 29 1.80 -18.38 -18.08
N VAL A 30 1.48 -17.13 -18.39
CA VAL A 30 0.96 -16.18 -17.40
C VAL A 30 -0.28 -15.51 -17.96
N GLU A 31 -1.38 -15.61 -17.21
CA GLU A 31 -2.72 -15.16 -17.59
C GLU A 31 -3.51 -14.88 -16.32
N ASP A 32 -4.33 -13.82 -16.32
CA ASP A 32 -5.12 -13.35 -15.17
C ASP A 32 -4.32 -13.21 -13.87
N ASP A 33 -3.16 -12.55 -13.97
CA ASP A 33 -2.20 -12.35 -12.87
C ASP A 33 -1.69 -13.64 -12.19
N ASN A 34 -1.93 -14.81 -12.81
CA ASN A 34 -1.53 -16.11 -12.30
C ASN A 34 -0.51 -16.79 -13.23
N ILE A 35 0.24 -17.74 -12.66
CA ILE A 35 1.19 -18.57 -13.39
C ILE A 35 0.55 -19.93 -13.62
N TRP A 36 0.62 -20.42 -14.86
CA TRP A 36 0.07 -21.70 -15.27
C TRP A 36 1.16 -22.64 -15.79
N LEU A 37 1.31 -23.80 -15.16
CA LEU A 37 2.23 -24.86 -15.57
C LEU A 37 1.48 -26.16 -15.85
N THR A 38 1.97 -26.93 -16.84
CA THR A 38 1.55 -28.31 -17.04
C THR A 38 2.28 -29.24 -16.07
N GLN A 39 1.75 -30.46 -15.87
CA GLN A 39 2.43 -31.48 -15.06
C GLN A 39 3.86 -31.75 -15.54
N LYS A 40 4.08 -31.75 -16.86
CA LYS A 40 5.40 -31.94 -17.47
C LYS A 40 6.38 -30.83 -17.10
N LEU A 41 5.92 -29.57 -17.12
CA LEU A 41 6.76 -28.43 -16.72
C LEU A 41 7.06 -28.45 -15.22
N MET A 42 6.09 -28.83 -14.38
CA MET A 42 6.32 -29.01 -12.94
C MET A 42 7.30 -30.15 -12.63
N ALA A 43 7.24 -31.25 -13.39
CA ALA A 43 8.20 -32.36 -13.28
C ALA A 43 9.62 -31.92 -13.63
N GLN A 44 9.79 -31.18 -14.74
CA GLN A 44 11.08 -30.59 -15.12
C GLN A 44 11.58 -29.62 -14.05
N LEU A 45 10.69 -28.80 -13.52
CA LEU A 45 11.02 -27.76 -12.56
C LEU A 45 11.58 -28.31 -11.24
N PHE A 46 10.95 -29.36 -10.72
CA PHE A 46 11.36 -30.00 -9.47
C PHE A 46 12.29 -31.19 -9.70
N GLU A 47 12.78 -31.42 -10.92
CA GLU A 47 13.65 -32.54 -11.29
C GLU A 47 13.11 -33.89 -10.79
N CYS A 48 11.84 -34.17 -11.09
CA CYS A 48 11.18 -35.42 -10.70
C CYS A 48 10.35 -36.00 -11.85
N SER A 49 9.79 -37.20 -11.67
CA SER A 49 8.94 -37.82 -12.69
C SER A 49 7.53 -37.19 -12.71
N THR A 50 6.89 -37.20 -13.88
CA THR A 50 5.48 -36.80 -14.04
C THR A 50 4.53 -37.65 -13.20
N ASP A 51 4.89 -38.92 -12.95
CA ASP A 51 4.12 -39.83 -12.10
C ASP A 51 4.17 -39.36 -10.63
N ASN A 52 5.32 -38.88 -10.18
CA ASN A 52 5.46 -38.32 -8.83
C ASN A 52 4.64 -37.03 -8.66
N ILE A 53 4.64 -36.16 -9.68
CA ILE A 53 3.74 -34.99 -9.71
C ILE A 53 2.28 -35.43 -9.61
N SER A 54 1.86 -36.41 -10.41
CA SER A 54 0.48 -36.91 -10.45
C SER A 54 0.05 -37.49 -9.10
N LEU A 55 0.93 -38.25 -8.45
CA LEU A 55 0.71 -38.79 -7.10
C LEU A 55 0.45 -37.67 -6.08
N HIS A 56 1.31 -36.66 -6.06
CA HIS A 56 1.18 -35.56 -5.11
C HIS A 56 -0.04 -34.67 -5.39
N LEU A 57 -0.37 -34.41 -6.67
CA LEU A 57 -1.60 -33.70 -7.05
C LEU A 57 -2.85 -34.42 -6.53
N LYS A 58 -2.92 -35.74 -6.75
CA LYS A 58 -4.03 -36.55 -6.25
C LYS A 58 -4.16 -36.43 -4.73
N ASN A 59 -3.05 -36.50 -4.00
CA ASN A 59 -3.05 -36.37 -2.55
C ASN A 59 -3.49 -34.97 -2.07
N ILE A 60 -3.05 -33.90 -2.73
CA ILE A 60 -3.42 -32.50 -2.41
C ILE A 60 -4.94 -32.31 -2.52
N PHE A 61 -5.54 -32.83 -3.60
CA PHE A 61 -6.98 -32.71 -3.82
C PHE A 61 -7.78 -33.64 -2.89
N GLN A 62 -7.29 -34.87 -2.65
CA GLN A 62 -7.94 -35.78 -1.70
C GLN A 62 -7.93 -35.27 -0.26
N SER A 63 -6.89 -34.54 0.14
CA SER A 63 -6.83 -33.92 1.47
C SER A 63 -7.60 -32.60 1.57
N ASN A 64 -8.24 -32.14 0.49
CA ASN A 64 -8.88 -30.82 0.39
C ASN A 64 -7.95 -29.66 0.77
N GLU A 65 -6.63 -29.79 0.53
CA GLU A 65 -5.68 -28.69 0.75
C GLU A 65 -5.92 -27.58 -0.29
N LEU A 66 -6.24 -27.98 -1.53
CA LEU A 66 -6.63 -27.11 -2.62
C LEU A 66 -7.89 -27.69 -3.29
N ASP A 67 -8.80 -26.81 -3.70
CA ASP A 67 -9.94 -27.18 -4.55
C ASP A 67 -9.49 -27.20 -6.02
N GLU A 68 -9.58 -28.36 -6.67
CA GLU A 68 -9.12 -28.60 -8.04
C GLU A 68 -9.72 -27.61 -9.04
N ASN A 69 -11.01 -27.27 -8.90
CA ASN A 69 -11.69 -26.34 -9.82
C ASN A 69 -11.18 -24.90 -9.71
N SER A 70 -10.62 -24.53 -8.56
CA SER A 70 -10.08 -23.18 -8.31
C SER A 70 -8.61 -23.02 -8.72
N VAL A 71 -7.92 -24.12 -9.00
CA VAL A 71 -6.48 -24.14 -9.26
C VAL A 71 -6.07 -24.81 -10.57
N THR A 72 -7.04 -25.27 -11.36
CA THR A 72 -6.79 -25.89 -12.66
C THR A 72 -7.56 -25.21 -13.77
N GLU A 73 -6.97 -25.17 -14.96
CA GLU A 73 -7.60 -24.61 -16.14
C GLU A 73 -7.12 -25.35 -17.40
N ASP A 74 -8.03 -25.60 -18.34
CA ASP A 74 -7.74 -26.31 -19.58
C ASP A 74 -7.42 -25.30 -20.69
N PHE A 75 -6.18 -25.32 -21.17
CA PHE A 75 -5.75 -24.49 -22.27
C PHE A 75 -5.56 -25.32 -23.54
N SER A 76 -6.03 -24.79 -24.67
CA SER A 76 -5.71 -25.34 -25.99
C SER A 76 -4.25 -25.06 -26.32
N VAL A 77 -3.45 -26.12 -26.46
CA VAL A 77 -2.03 -26.07 -26.81
C VAL A 77 -1.82 -26.77 -28.16
N THR A 78 -1.17 -26.08 -29.10
CA THR A 78 -0.73 -26.69 -30.36
C THR A 78 0.53 -27.51 -30.10
N ALA A 79 0.46 -28.81 -30.29
CA ALA A 79 1.62 -29.69 -30.15
C ALA A 79 2.52 -29.63 -31.39
N SER A 80 3.71 -30.21 -31.28
CA SER A 80 4.72 -30.28 -32.34
C SER A 80 4.27 -31.03 -33.60
N ASP A 81 3.18 -31.80 -33.51
CA ASP A 81 2.52 -32.48 -34.62
C ASP A 81 1.49 -31.60 -35.36
N GLY A 82 1.33 -30.33 -34.95
CA GLY A 82 0.39 -29.37 -35.53
C GLY A 82 -1.05 -29.51 -35.04
N LYS A 83 -1.33 -30.44 -34.12
CA LYS A 83 -2.68 -30.66 -33.56
C LYS A 83 -2.88 -29.86 -32.28
N ASN A 84 -4.12 -29.43 -32.04
CA ASN A 84 -4.50 -28.76 -30.80
C ASN A 84 -4.99 -29.79 -29.77
N TYR A 85 -4.38 -29.77 -28.58
CA TYR A 85 -4.78 -30.58 -27.44
C TYR A 85 -5.18 -29.66 -26.28
N ASN A 86 -6.31 -29.95 -25.64
CA ASN A 86 -6.63 -29.33 -24.35
C ASN A 86 -5.76 -29.97 -23.28
N THR A 87 -4.91 -29.16 -22.67
CA THR A 87 -4.00 -29.60 -21.62
C THR A 87 -4.35 -28.88 -20.33
N LYS A 88 -4.51 -29.66 -19.25
CA LYS A 88 -4.72 -29.13 -17.91
C LYS A 88 -3.47 -28.42 -17.40
N HIS A 89 -3.64 -27.18 -16.98
CA HIS A 89 -2.61 -26.39 -16.33
C HIS A 89 -2.99 -26.17 -14.87
N TYR A 90 -1.96 -25.95 -14.06
CA TYR A 90 -2.06 -25.78 -12.62
C TYR A 90 -1.48 -24.44 -12.23
N ASN A 91 -2.17 -23.75 -11.34
CA ASN A 91 -1.78 -22.41 -10.95
C ASN A 91 -0.64 -22.38 -9.91
N LEU A 92 -0.19 -21.19 -9.54
CA LEU A 92 0.91 -20.99 -8.59
C LEU A 92 0.71 -21.71 -7.24
N LYS A 93 -0.53 -21.81 -6.73
CA LYS A 93 -0.80 -22.46 -5.43
C LYS A 93 -0.41 -23.93 -5.44
N VAL A 94 -0.68 -24.61 -6.56
CA VAL A 94 -0.32 -26.02 -6.75
C VAL A 94 1.20 -26.19 -6.81
N VAL A 95 1.89 -25.29 -7.50
CA VAL A 95 3.36 -25.32 -7.60
C VAL A 95 4.00 -25.18 -6.22
N ILE A 96 3.50 -24.25 -5.40
CA ILE A 96 3.97 -24.06 -4.02
C ILE A 96 3.73 -25.33 -3.20
N ALA A 97 2.51 -25.88 -3.22
CA ALA A 97 2.18 -27.11 -2.48
C ALA A 97 3.07 -28.29 -2.88
N LEU A 98 3.33 -28.46 -4.18
CA LEU A 98 4.24 -29.48 -4.69
C LEU A 98 5.68 -29.28 -4.23
N GLY A 99 6.19 -28.04 -4.21
CA GLY A 99 7.53 -27.72 -3.73
C GLY A 99 7.79 -28.13 -2.28
N TYR A 100 6.76 -28.19 -1.44
CA TYR A 100 6.86 -28.69 -0.07
C TYR A 100 6.74 -30.21 0.06
N ARG A 101 6.19 -30.90 -0.94
CA ARG A 101 5.95 -32.35 -0.92
C ARG A 101 7.00 -33.15 -1.67
N ILE A 102 7.61 -32.57 -2.70
CA ILE A 102 8.62 -33.24 -3.52
C ILE A 102 9.96 -33.26 -2.79
N ASN A 103 10.60 -34.42 -2.79
CA ASN A 103 11.94 -34.61 -2.26
C ASN A 103 12.99 -34.60 -3.38
N SER A 104 13.41 -33.41 -3.79
CA SER A 104 14.50 -33.19 -4.73
C SER A 104 15.39 -32.02 -4.30
N GLN A 105 16.57 -31.87 -4.91
CA GLN A 105 17.45 -30.74 -4.65
C GLN A 105 16.76 -29.42 -5.03
N LYS A 106 16.12 -29.35 -6.21
CA LYS A 106 15.35 -28.17 -6.63
C LYS A 106 14.19 -27.83 -5.70
N ALA A 107 13.48 -28.84 -5.19
CA ALA A 107 12.43 -28.62 -4.20
C ALA A 107 13.01 -28.12 -2.86
N THR A 108 14.21 -28.57 -2.49
CA THR A 108 14.94 -28.08 -1.30
C THR A 108 15.35 -26.62 -1.48
N ASP A 109 15.93 -26.25 -2.62
CA ASP A 109 16.31 -24.87 -2.95
C ASP A 109 15.07 -23.96 -2.94
N PHE A 110 13.95 -24.45 -3.49
CA PHE A 110 12.65 -23.76 -3.44
C PHE A 110 12.19 -23.50 -2.01
N ARG A 111 12.25 -24.51 -1.14
CA ARG A 111 11.86 -24.34 0.27
C ARG A 111 12.78 -23.38 1.02
N GLN A 112 14.09 -23.43 0.79
CA GLN A 112 15.04 -22.49 1.40
C GLN A 112 14.70 -21.05 1.00
N TRP A 113 14.47 -20.81 -0.29
CA TRP A 113 14.04 -19.50 -0.78
C TRP A 113 12.70 -19.07 -0.18
N ALA A 114 11.68 -19.93 -0.21
CA ALA A 114 10.36 -19.61 0.34
C ALA A 114 10.44 -19.31 1.84
N THR A 115 11.29 -20.03 2.57
CA THR A 115 11.53 -19.81 4.00
C THR A 115 12.18 -18.45 4.24
N GLN A 116 13.19 -18.06 3.46
CA GLN A 116 13.81 -16.74 3.53
C GLN A 116 12.81 -15.62 3.24
N VAL A 117 11.92 -15.80 2.26
CA VAL A 117 10.86 -14.83 1.94
C VAL A 117 9.90 -14.69 3.13
N LEU A 118 9.43 -15.81 3.70
CA LEU A 118 8.53 -15.80 4.85
C LEU A 118 9.19 -15.21 6.10
N GLU A 119 10.47 -15.50 6.33
CA GLU A 119 11.25 -14.95 7.44
C GLU A 119 11.42 -13.43 7.29
N GLN A 120 11.84 -12.96 6.11
CA GLN A 120 11.96 -11.53 5.83
C GLN A 120 10.62 -10.81 6.00
N TYR A 121 9.53 -11.38 5.48
CA TYR A 121 8.19 -10.83 5.67
C TYR A 121 7.82 -10.77 7.15
N SER A 122 8.09 -11.83 7.91
CA SER A 122 7.73 -11.92 9.33
C SER A 122 8.51 -10.92 10.19
N ILE A 123 9.78 -10.66 9.86
CA ILE A 123 10.64 -9.71 10.59
C ILE A 123 10.37 -8.26 10.18
N ARG A 124 10.22 -7.99 8.87
CA ARG A 124 10.18 -6.62 8.33
C ARG A 124 8.78 -6.12 7.98
N GLY A 125 7.80 -7.01 7.89
CA GLY A 125 6.44 -6.71 7.42
C GLY A 125 6.31 -6.60 5.90
N TYR A 126 7.40 -6.76 5.14
CA TYR A 126 7.39 -6.67 3.67
C TYR A 126 8.57 -7.44 3.04
N VAL A 127 8.45 -7.78 1.75
CA VAL A 127 9.53 -8.36 0.93
C VAL A 127 9.58 -7.62 -0.40
N LEU A 128 10.78 -7.18 -0.81
CA LEU A 128 11.02 -6.50 -2.08
C LEU A 128 11.99 -7.31 -2.95
N ASP A 129 11.63 -7.51 -4.21
CA ASP A 129 12.52 -8.02 -5.25
C ASP A 129 13.25 -6.84 -5.91
N ASP A 130 14.33 -6.38 -5.27
CA ASP A 130 15.03 -5.15 -5.65
C ASP A 130 15.74 -5.26 -7.01
N VAL A 131 16.26 -6.44 -7.35
CA VAL A 131 16.87 -6.74 -8.65
C VAL A 131 15.85 -6.57 -9.77
N ARG A 132 14.62 -7.10 -9.60
CA ARG A 132 13.56 -6.91 -10.61
C ARG A 132 13.05 -5.47 -10.66
N LEU A 133 12.92 -4.82 -9.52
CA LEU A 133 12.51 -3.41 -9.44
C LEU A 133 13.51 -2.49 -10.15
N LYS A 134 14.82 -2.71 -10.00
CA LYS A 134 15.90 -1.93 -10.62
C LYS A 134 16.01 -2.17 -12.13
N ASN A 135 15.89 -3.42 -12.56
CA ASN A 135 16.14 -3.80 -13.95
C ASN A 135 14.92 -3.59 -14.88
N GLY A 136 13.81 -3.03 -14.36
CA GLY A 136 12.65 -2.59 -15.14
C GLY A 136 11.97 -3.68 -15.97
N ALA A 137 12.37 -4.93 -15.76
CA ALA A 137 11.95 -6.04 -16.60
C ALA A 137 10.52 -6.42 -16.18
N TYR A 138 9.55 -5.89 -16.95
CA TYR A 138 8.19 -6.42 -17.07
C TYR A 138 7.18 -6.08 -15.95
N LEU A 139 7.50 -5.19 -15.02
CA LEU A 139 6.51 -4.55 -14.15
C LEU A 139 5.82 -3.42 -14.94
N ASN A 140 4.50 -3.50 -15.10
CA ASN A 140 3.76 -2.50 -15.87
C ASN A 140 3.83 -1.12 -15.18
N LYS A 141 3.64 -0.02 -15.92
CA LYS A 141 3.66 1.34 -15.34
C LYS A 141 2.65 1.53 -14.21
N GLN A 142 1.58 0.73 -14.18
CA GLN A 142 0.53 0.78 -13.17
C GLN A 142 1.01 0.19 -11.84
N TYR A 143 1.76 -0.91 -11.85
CA TYR A 143 2.40 -1.51 -10.67
C TYR A 143 3.29 -0.51 -9.95
N PHE A 144 4.16 0.21 -10.66
CA PHE A 144 5.01 1.22 -10.03
C PHE A 144 4.20 2.40 -9.49
N LYS A 145 3.10 2.79 -10.17
CA LYS A 145 2.20 3.82 -9.64
C LYS A 145 1.53 3.34 -8.34
N ASP A 146 1.05 2.11 -8.31
CA ASP A 146 0.35 1.54 -7.16
C ASP A 146 1.30 1.31 -5.99
N LEU A 147 2.51 0.77 -6.24
CA LEU A 147 3.57 0.64 -5.24
C LEU A 147 3.99 2.00 -4.66
N ILE A 148 4.16 3.03 -5.50
CA ILE A 148 4.46 4.39 -5.02
C ILE A 148 3.30 4.93 -4.19
N LEU A 149 2.05 4.67 -4.58
CA LEU A 149 0.88 5.10 -3.81
C LEU A 149 0.79 4.37 -2.46
N GLU A 150 1.09 3.08 -2.43
CA GLU A 150 1.08 2.25 -1.23
C GLU A 150 2.21 2.64 -0.28
N VAL A 151 3.45 2.80 -0.76
CA VAL A 151 4.57 3.33 0.04
C VAL A 151 4.25 4.74 0.57
N ARG A 152 3.61 5.59 -0.23
CA ARG A 152 3.15 6.91 0.23
C ARG A 152 2.06 6.81 1.29
N ASP A 153 1.13 5.88 1.17
CA ASP A 153 0.06 5.69 2.14
C ASP A 153 0.59 5.12 3.46
N ILE A 154 1.54 4.17 3.40
CA ILE A 154 2.27 3.66 4.56
C ILE A 154 3.01 4.80 5.26
N ARG A 155 3.82 5.58 4.53
CA ARG A 155 4.53 6.77 5.09
C ARG A 155 3.56 7.79 5.69
N ALA A 156 2.38 7.95 5.09
CA ALA A 156 1.31 8.85 5.55
C ALA A 156 0.57 8.35 6.80
N SER A 157 0.53 7.04 7.00
CA SER A 157 -0.07 6.38 8.17
C SER A 157 0.89 6.31 9.36
N GLU A 158 2.19 6.13 9.11
CA GLU A 158 3.21 5.93 10.15
C GLU A 158 3.81 7.24 10.69
N ARG A 159 3.97 8.26 9.83
CA ARG A 159 4.43 9.60 10.24
C ARG A 159 3.39 10.66 9.88
N ASN A 160 3.11 11.56 10.82
CA ASN A 160 2.23 12.69 10.55
C ASN A 160 2.85 13.60 9.47
N PHE A 161 2.06 14.01 8.47
CA PHE A 161 2.47 14.94 7.40
C PHE A 161 3.18 16.18 7.92
N TYR A 162 2.62 16.76 8.98
CA TYR A 162 3.15 17.98 9.60
C TYR A 162 4.50 17.70 10.26
N GLN A 163 4.63 16.52 10.88
CA GLN A 163 5.84 16.13 11.58
C GLN A 163 7.04 16.04 10.64
N GLN A 164 6.87 15.50 9.43
CA GLN A 164 7.96 15.42 8.45
C GLN A 164 8.50 16.81 8.05
N ILE A 165 7.61 17.79 7.88
CA ILE A 165 8.00 19.17 7.57
C ILE A 165 8.67 19.84 8.77
N THR A 166 8.16 19.61 9.99
CA THR A 166 8.76 20.16 11.20
C THR A 166 10.10 19.51 11.54
N ASP A 167 10.30 18.24 11.19
CA ASP A 167 11.58 17.54 11.35
C ASP A 167 12.63 18.15 10.42
N ILE A 168 12.29 18.48 9.17
CA ILE A 168 13.18 19.23 8.27
C ILE A 168 13.50 20.61 8.89
N TYR A 169 12.49 21.33 9.36
CA TYR A 169 12.72 22.64 9.98
C TYR A 169 13.68 22.55 11.19
N ALA A 170 13.60 21.46 11.96
CA ALA A 170 14.49 21.23 13.10
C ALA A 170 15.95 20.93 12.72
N THR A 171 16.26 20.68 11.44
CA THR A 171 17.65 20.57 10.95
C THR A 171 18.30 21.91 10.67
N ALA A 172 17.57 23.02 10.82
CA ALA A 172 18.14 24.37 10.70
C ALA A 172 19.37 24.55 11.60
N MET A 173 20.40 25.21 11.09
CA MET A 173 21.63 25.43 11.85
C MET A 173 21.41 26.29 13.11
N ASP A 174 20.45 27.21 13.05
CA ASP A 174 20.06 28.11 14.14
C ASP A 174 18.82 27.62 14.89
N TYR A 175 18.43 26.34 14.73
CA TYR A 175 17.22 25.79 15.32
C TYR A 175 17.13 26.06 16.83
N ASN A 176 16.01 26.66 17.24
CA ASN A 176 15.67 26.87 18.64
C ASN A 176 14.19 26.59 18.87
N LEU A 177 13.89 25.54 19.63
CA LEU A 177 12.52 25.13 19.98
C LEU A 177 11.74 26.23 20.72
N ASN A 178 12.42 27.03 21.54
CA ASN A 178 11.80 28.07 22.36
C ASN A 178 11.66 29.41 21.61
N SER A 179 12.17 29.50 20.38
CA SER A 179 12.07 30.74 19.59
C SER A 179 10.63 31.00 19.14
N LYS A 180 10.28 32.29 19.03
CA LYS A 180 9.00 32.71 18.47
C LYS A 180 8.82 32.21 17.03
N ALA A 181 9.89 32.20 16.24
CA ALA A 181 9.90 31.69 14.87
C ALA A 181 9.45 30.22 14.80
N THR A 182 9.98 29.35 15.66
CA THR A 182 9.59 27.93 15.70
C THR A 182 8.14 27.75 16.13
N GLN A 183 7.70 28.48 17.15
CA GLN A 183 6.31 28.43 17.62
C GLN A 183 5.34 28.86 16.50
N ASP A 184 5.68 29.93 15.78
CA ASP A 184 4.86 30.44 14.67
C ASP A 184 4.89 29.49 13.47
N PHE A 185 6.05 28.88 13.17
CA PHE A 185 6.17 27.88 12.12
C PHE A 185 5.31 26.64 12.44
N PHE A 186 5.43 26.07 13.63
CA PHE A 186 4.63 24.90 14.05
C PHE A 186 3.14 25.21 14.11
N ALA A 187 2.76 26.42 14.52
CA ALA A 187 1.37 26.85 14.53
C ALA A 187 0.79 27.03 13.11
N THR A 188 1.60 27.41 12.13
CA THR A 188 1.12 27.78 10.79
C THR A 188 1.30 26.70 9.73
N VAL A 189 2.27 25.78 9.88
CA VAL A 189 2.60 24.75 8.88
C VAL A 189 1.39 23.88 8.52
N GLN A 190 0.59 23.50 9.53
CA GLN A 190 -0.63 22.72 9.32
C GLN A 190 -1.64 23.48 8.45
N ASN A 191 -1.86 24.76 8.75
CA ASN A 191 -2.79 25.59 8.00
C ASN A 191 -2.32 25.87 6.58
N LYS A 192 -1.01 26.10 6.37
CA LYS A 192 -0.42 26.26 5.03
C LYS A 192 -0.66 25.02 4.17
N LEU A 193 -0.45 23.82 4.72
CA LEU A 193 -0.63 22.57 3.99
C LEU A 193 -2.10 22.23 3.70
N HIS A 194 -3.00 22.44 4.66
CA HIS A 194 -4.44 22.30 4.45
C HIS A 194 -4.94 23.27 3.36
N PHE A 195 -4.52 24.54 3.43
CA PHE A 195 -4.92 25.55 2.46
C PHE A 195 -4.38 25.25 1.06
N ALA A 196 -3.12 24.83 0.95
CA ALA A 196 -2.51 24.40 -0.31
C ALA A 196 -3.21 23.18 -0.94
N THR A 197 -3.83 22.33 -0.12
CA THR A 197 -4.48 21.10 -0.59
C THR A 197 -5.91 21.32 -1.04
N HIS A 198 -6.69 22.10 -0.28
CA HIS A 198 -8.14 22.21 -0.47
C HIS A 198 -8.72 23.59 -0.14
N GLY A 199 -7.87 24.64 -0.05
CA GLY A 199 -8.29 26.04 0.09
C GLY A 199 -8.96 26.41 1.41
N ASN A 200 -8.79 25.60 2.46
CA ASN A 200 -9.33 25.89 3.80
C ASN A 200 -8.23 25.62 4.83
N THR A 201 -8.20 26.37 5.94
CA THR A 201 -7.39 26.00 7.11
C THR A 201 -7.94 24.75 7.79
N ALA A 202 -7.19 24.16 8.74
CA ALA A 202 -7.66 23.00 9.49
C ALA A 202 -8.99 23.30 10.22
N ALA A 203 -9.08 24.47 10.85
CA ALA A 203 -10.26 24.92 11.56
C ALA A 203 -11.47 25.14 10.63
N GLU A 204 -11.25 25.79 9.49
CA GLU A 204 -12.29 26.01 8.47
C GLU A 204 -12.81 24.70 7.87
N LEU A 205 -11.91 23.74 7.62
CA LEU A 205 -12.27 22.42 7.11
C LEU A 205 -13.22 21.70 8.08
N ILE A 206 -12.87 21.67 9.36
CA ILE A 206 -13.67 21.03 10.41
C ILE A 206 -15.05 21.68 10.47
N THR A 207 -15.12 23.01 10.57
CA THR A 207 -16.41 23.73 10.64
C THR A 207 -17.25 23.52 9.38
N LYS A 208 -16.62 23.38 8.20
CA LYS A 208 -17.32 23.17 6.94
C LYS A 208 -17.84 21.73 6.78
N ARG A 209 -17.15 20.73 7.30
CA ARG A 209 -17.41 19.31 6.99
C ARG A 209 -18.05 18.52 8.12
N ALA A 210 -17.77 18.86 9.38
CA ALA A 210 -18.41 18.23 10.53
C ALA A 210 -19.92 18.49 10.50
N ASN A 211 -20.70 17.41 10.38
CA ASN A 211 -22.15 17.51 10.30
C ASN A 211 -22.80 16.21 10.80
N HIS A 212 -23.52 16.27 11.91
CA HIS A 212 -24.19 15.13 12.55
C HIS A 212 -25.28 14.47 11.69
N ASN A 213 -25.76 15.13 10.64
CA ASN A 213 -26.73 14.56 9.70
C ASN A 213 -26.08 13.74 8.58
N LYS A 214 -24.74 13.77 8.46
CA LYS A 214 -24.00 12.95 7.49
C LYS A 214 -23.56 11.64 8.12
N SER A 215 -23.41 10.62 7.29
CA SER A 215 -22.76 9.36 7.70
C SER A 215 -21.40 9.67 8.33
N PHE A 216 -21.13 9.06 9.49
CA PHE A 216 -19.87 9.24 10.22
C PHE A 216 -19.54 10.71 10.52
N MET A 217 -20.56 11.58 10.66
CA MET A 217 -20.41 13.03 10.80
C MET A 217 -19.66 13.75 9.67
N GLY A 218 -19.50 13.10 8.51
CA GLY A 218 -18.66 13.58 7.42
C GLY A 218 -17.17 13.25 7.57
N LEU A 219 -16.78 12.45 8.58
CA LEU A 219 -15.43 11.87 8.64
C LEU A 219 -15.28 10.82 7.53
N THR A 220 -14.08 10.78 6.95
CA THR A 220 -13.65 9.78 5.96
C THR A 220 -12.76 8.70 6.60
N THR A 221 -12.12 9.02 7.73
CA THR A 221 -11.31 8.09 8.54
C THR A 221 -11.27 8.55 10.00
N TRP A 222 -10.99 7.66 10.94
CA TRP A 222 -10.83 7.91 12.38
C TRP A 222 -10.09 6.75 13.03
N LYS A 223 -9.73 6.87 14.31
CA LYS A 223 -8.86 5.89 15.00
C LYS A 223 -9.32 4.44 14.91
N LYS A 224 -10.63 4.19 14.82
CA LYS A 224 -11.22 2.85 14.71
C LYS A 224 -11.97 2.63 13.40
N ALA A 225 -11.68 3.41 12.36
CA ALA A 225 -12.33 3.25 11.08
C ALA A 225 -12.00 1.88 10.42
N PRO A 226 -12.89 1.33 9.59
CA PRO A 226 -14.27 1.78 9.35
C PRO A 226 -15.27 1.22 10.37
N ASN A 227 -14.87 0.25 11.21
CA ASN A 227 -15.79 -0.62 11.93
C ASN A 227 -16.03 -0.23 13.40
N GLY A 228 -15.31 0.73 13.95
CA GLY A 228 -15.43 1.16 15.35
C GLY A 228 -16.09 2.53 15.50
N LYS A 229 -16.54 2.82 16.73
CA LYS A 229 -17.15 4.12 17.06
C LYS A 229 -16.17 5.28 16.88
N ILE A 230 -16.68 6.41 16.37
CA ILE A 230 -16.02 7.71 16.39
C ILE A 230 -15.90 8.16 17.84
N LEU A 231 -14.70 8.60 18.21
CA LEU A 231 -14.41 9.18 19.51
C LEU A 231 -14.43 10.70 19.42
N LYS A 232 -14.68 11.35 20.56
CA LYS A 232 -14.62 12.82 20.65
C LYS A 232 -13.26 13.39 20.26
N SER A 233 -12.18 12.63 20.45
CA SER A 233 -10.84 13.02 19.99
C SER A 233 -10.69 13.01 18.47
N ASP A 234 -11.50 12.21 17.75
CA ASP A 234 -11.40 12.07 16.30
C ASP A 234 -12.02 13.26 15.55
N VAL A 235 -13.06 13.89 16.12
CA VAL A 235 -13.81 14.94 15.43
C VAL A 235 -13.09 16.28 15.34
N VAL A 236 -12.00 16.46 16.10
CA VAL A 236 -11.16 17.66 16.10
C VAL A 236 -9.93 17.54 15.22
N VAL A 237 -9.73 16.38 14.59
CA VAL A 237 -8.59 16.12 13.71
C VAL A 237 -9.00 16.43 12.28
N ALA A 238 -8.52 17.54 11.72
CA ALA A 238 -8.88 17.97 10.37
C ALA A 238 -8.57 16.91 9.28
N LYS A 239 -7.49 16.13 9.43
CA LYS A 239 -7.14 15.01 8.53
C LYS A 239 -8.30 14.01 8.36
N ASN A 240 -9.08 13.79 9.41
CA ASN A 240 -10.17 12.81 9.42
C ASN A 240 -11.35 13.21 8.52
N TYR A 241 -11.38 14.44 8.02
CA TYR A 241 -12.40 14.93 7.10
C TYR A 241 -11.91 15.03 5.65
N LEU A 242 -10.66 14.64 5.36
CA LEU A 242 -10.08 14.73 4.01
C LEU A 242 -10.54 13.58 3.11
N HIS A 243 -10.91 13.89 1.87
CA HIS A 243 -11.19 12.88 0.86
C HIS A 243 -9.90 12.20 0.38
N LYS A 244 -10.01 11.01 -0.22
CA LYS A 244 -8.87 10.22 -0.69
C LYS A 244 -7.95 11.02 -1.64
N ASP A 245 -8.52 11.83 -2.54
CA ASP A 245 -7.75 12.65 -3.47
C ASP A 245 -7.03 13.83 -2.79
N GLU A 246 -7.59 14.37 -1.72
CA GLU A 246 -6.97 15.42 -0.92
C GLU A 246 -5.82 14.87 -0.09
N VAL A 247 -6.00 13.68 0.52
CA VAL A 247 -4.90 12.97 1.19
C VAL A 247 -3.78 12.66 0.21
N LYS A 248 -4.11 12.14 -0.98
CA LYS A 248 -3.14 11.89 -2.05
C LYS A 248 -2.39 13.16 -2.47
N THR A 249 -3.08 14.29 -2.57
CA THR A 249 -2.48 15.59 -2.91
C THR A 249 -1.55 16.06 -1.79
N LEU A 250 -1.98 15.97 -0.54
CA LEU A 250 -1.17 16.32 0.62
C LEU A 250 0.11 15.45 0.70
N ASN A 251 -0.02 14.14 0.51
CA ASN A 251 1.12 13.20 0.45
C ASN A 251 2.12 13.61 -0.62
N ARG A 252 1.63 14.00 -1.79
CA ARG A 252 2.48 14.42 -2.91
C ARG A 252 3.25 15.71 -2.58
N VAL A 253 2.58 16.70 -1.99
CA VAL A 253 3.22 17.97 -1.59
C VAL A 253 4.32 17.73 -0.56
N VAL A 254 4.04 16.95 0.49
CA VAL A 254 5.03 16.63 1.53
C VAL A 254 6.21 15.85 0.96
N THR A 255 5.95 14.87 0.09
CA THR A 255 7.03 14.08 -0.55
C THR A 255 7.95 14.98 -1.36
N MET A 256 7.39 15.82 -2.24
CA MET A 256 8.19 16.71 -3.08
C MET A 256 8.98 17.75 -2.27
N TYR A 257 8.46 18.16 -1.11
CA TYR A 257 9.20 19.04 -0.20
C TYR A 257 10.36 18.32 0.51
N LEU A 258 10.20 17.03 0.84
CA LEU A 258 11.28 16.21 1.37
C LEU A 258 12.40 16.03 0.35
N ASP A 259 12.05 15.71 -0.90
CA ASP A 259 13.02 15.59 -2.00
C ASP A 259 13.77 16.92 -2.21
N TYR A 260 13.07 18.06 -2.09
CA TYR A 260 13.71 19.38 -2.13
C TYR A 260 14.68 19.60 -0.97
N ALA A 261 14.29 19.23 0.25
CA ALA A 261 15.15 19.39 1.42
C ALA A 261 16.41 18.51 1.33
N GLU A 262 16.27 17.29 0.80
CA GLU A 262 17.38 16.37 0.53
C GLU A 262 18.36 16.97 -0.50
N ASP A 263 17.86 17.51 -1.61
CA ASP A 263 18.69 18.21 -2.61
C ASP A 263 19.47 19.41 -2.04
N GLN A 264 18.87 20.20 -1.14
CA GLN A 264 19.59 21.29 -0.46
C GLN A 264 20.72 20.77 0.43
N ALA A 265 20.48 19.68 1.15
CA ALA A 265 21.48 19.05 2.00
C ALA A 265 22.65 18.46 1.19
N GLU A 266 22.37 17.76 0.08
CA GLU A 266 23.39 17.20 -0.82
C GLU A 266 24.28 18.29 -1.45
N LYS A 267 23.70 19.46 -1.74
CA LYS A 267 24.46 20.63 -2.22
C LYS A 267 25.31 21.30 -1.16
N GLY A 268 25.23 20.86 0.09
CA GLY A 268 25.91 21.47 1.22
C GLY A 268 25.45 22.90 1.49
N VAL A 269 24.19 23.24 1.14
CA VAL A 269 23.62 24.56 1.39
C VAL A 269 23.15 24.60 2.84
N PRO A 270 23.80 25.38 3.72
CA PRO A 270 23.35 25.52 5.09
C PRO A 270 22.02 26.27 5.13
N MET A 271 21.05 25.75 5.89
CA MET A 271 19.71 26.32 6.00
C MET A 271 19.44 26.84 7.42
N THR A 272 18.89 28.04 7.52
CA THR A 272 18.35 28.60 8.77
C THR A 272 16.86 28.30 8.95
N MET A 273 16.32 28.56 10.14
CA MET A 273 14.89 28.47 10.44
C MET A 273 14.07 29.37 9.51
N GLN A 274 14.57 30.58 9.24
CA GLN A 274 13.94 31.51 8.32
C GLN A 274 13.95 30.96 6.89
N ASP A 275 15.09 30.44 6.43
CA ASP A 275 15.22 29.85 5.09
C ASP A 275 14.20 28.73 4.90
N TRP A 276 14.07 27.80 5.85
CA TRP A 276 13.07 26.72 5.74
C TRP A 276 11.63 27.23 5.70
N SER A 277 11.30 28.26 6.47
CA SER A 277 9.96 28.85 6.48
C SER A 277 9.62 29.53 5.14
N GLU A 278 10.57 30.28 4.59
CA GLU A 278 10.43 30.96 3.31
C GLU A 278 10.40 29.97 2.14
N LYS A 279 11.33 29.00 2.12
CA LYS A 279 11.37 27.95 1.09
C LYS A 279 10.11 27.12 1.04
N LEU A 280 9.51 26.77 2.19
CA LEU A 280 8.21 26.10 2.19
C LEU A 280 7.14 26.94 1.48
N SER A 281 7.11 28.25 1.73
CA SER A 281 6.12 29.15 1.14
C SER A 281 6.35 29.31 -0.37
N VAL A 282 7.60 29.51 -0.79
CA VAL A 282 8.00 29.57 -2.21
C VAL A 282 7.71 28.24 -2.92
N PHE A 283 8.02 27.11 -2.29
CA PHE A 283 7.78 25.78 -2.82
C PHE A 283 6.29 25.53 -3.08
N LEU A 284 5.42 25.91 -2.15
CA LEU A 284 3.97 25.81 -2.35
C LEU A 284 3.52 26.69 -3.52
N THR A 285 4.01 27.94 -3.60
CA THR A 285 3.72 28.86 -4.71
C THR A 285 4.12 28.27 -6.06
N PHE A 286 5.35 27.77 -6.16
CA PHE A 286 5.95 27.24 -7.38
C PHE A 286 5.19 26.01 -7.91
N ASN A 287 4.55 25.25 -7.03
CA ASN A 287 3.73 24.08 -7.39
C ASN A 287 2.25 24.44 -7.61
N ASP A 288 1.97 25.69 -8.02
CA ASP A 288 0.64 26.24 -8.27
C ASP A 288 -0.34 26.03 -7.11
N LYS A 289 0.17 26.04 -5.86
CA LYS A 289 -0.67 25.93 -4.67
C LYS A 289 -1.06 27.31 -4.16
N ALA A 290 -2.32 27.44 -3.80
CA ALA A 290 -2.79 28.62 -3.08
C ALA A 290 -2.08 28.71 -1.73
N ILE A 291 -1.53 29.88 -1.42
CA ILE A 291 -0.88 30.14 -0.13
C ILE A 291 -1.86 30.85 0.78
N LEU A 292 -1.86 30.45 2.04
CA LEU A 292 -2.60 31.14 3.07
C LEU A 292 -1.93 32.50 3.36
N GLN A 293 -2.57 33.59 2.94
CA GLN A 293 -2.09 34.98 3.08
C GLN A 293 -2.45 35.60 4.45
N ASN A 294 -3.31 34.96 5.24
CA ASN A 294 -3.79 35.45 6.54
C ASN A 294 -3.93 34.29 7.56
N ALA A 295 -4.38 34.54 8.79
CA ALA A 295 -4.51 33.47 9.78
C ALA A 295 -5.72 32.51 9.55
N GLY A 296 -6.44 32.65 8.43
CA GLY A 296 -7.76 32.05 8.23
C GLY A 296 -8.88 32.85 8.92
N LYS A 297 -10.13 32.46 8.68
CA LYS A 297 -11.33 33.13 9.20
C LYS A 297 -11.84 32.51 10.51
N ILE A 298 -11.47 31.27 10.80
CA ILE A 298 -12.00 30.48 11.92
C ILE A 298 -10.84 30.07 12.83
N THR A 299 -10.99 30.31 14.14
CA THR A 299 -9.99 29.90 15.12
C THR A 299 -10.13 28.41 15.47
N ALA A 300 -9.02 27.79 15.90
CA ALA A 300 -9.01 26.40 16.34
C ALA A 300 -9.98 26.14 17.51
N ALA A 301 -10.15 27.11 18.41
CA ALA A 301 -11.08 27.00 19.54
C ALA A 301 -12.55 26.97 19.07
N ILE A 302 -12.93 27.82 18.11
CA ILE A 302 -14.28 27.84 17.54
C ILE A 302 -14.56 26.53 16.82
N ALA A 303 -13.63 26.07 15.97
CA ALA A 303 -13.78 24.81 15.24
C ALA A 303 -13.90 23.60 16.17
N LYS A 304 -13.12 23.58 17.27
CA LYS A 304 -13.19 22.53 18.29
C LYS A 304 -14.54 22.48 18.99
N THR A 305 -15.04 23.63 19.44
CA THR A 305 -16.36 23.71 20.09
C THR A 305 -17.46 23.28 19.14
N PHE A 306 -17.41 23.73 17.87
CA PHE A 306 -18.35 23.32 16.84
C PHE A 306 -18.32 21.80 16.58
N ALA A 307 -17.14 21.22 16.40
CA ALA A 307 -17.02 19.77 16.19
C ALA A 307 -17.57 18.96 17.36
N TYR A 308 -17.37 19.44 18.59
CA TYR A 308 -17.93 18.81 19.78
C TYR A 308 -19.45 18.94 19.83
N SER A 309 -20.04 20.09 19.50
CA SER A 309 -21.50 20.22 19.46
C SER A 309 -22.13 19.32 18.40
N GLU A 310 -21.48 19.15 17.24
CA GLU A 310 -21.90 18.18 16.24
C GLU A 310 -21.76 16.74 16.76
N PHE A 311 -20.69 16.42 17.49
CA PHE A 311 -20.48 15.08 18.03
C PHE A 311 -21.50 14.68 19.08
N GLU A 312 -21.86 15.59 19.99
CA GLU A 312 -22.89 15.29 20.99
C GLU A 312 -24.25 15.02 20.35
N GLN A 313 -24.57 15.68 19.23
CA GLN A 313 -25.79 15.40 18.45
C GLN A 313 -25.70 14.09 17.67
N TYR A 314 -24.52 13.74 17.16
CA TYR A 314 -24.31 12.49 16.43
C TYR A 314 -24.23 11.25 17.31
N ARG A 315 -23.74 11.39 18.55
CA ARG A 315 -23.50 10.26 19.46
C ARG A 315 -24.72 9.35 19.63
N PRO A 316 -25.95 9.86 19.87
CA PRO A 316 -27.16 9.02 19.89
C PRO A 316 -27.46 8.32 18.56
N ILE A 317 -27.15 8.94 17.42
CA ILE A 317 -27.33 8.36 16.08
C ILE A 317 -26.36 7.19 15.91
N GLN A 318 -25.09 7.40 16.25
CA GLN A 318 -24.06 6.36 16.23
C GLN A 318 -24.41 5.20 17.15
N ASP A 319 -24.84 5.48 18.38
CA ASP A 319 -25.14 4.42 19.36
C ASP A 319 -26.32 3.53 18.92
N LYS A 320 -27.24 4.06 18.10
CA LYS A 320 -28.33 3.28 17.48
C LYS A 320 -27.89 2.48 16.26
N LEU A 321 -26.99 3.02 15.45
CA LEU A 321 -26.55 2.40 14.19
C LEU A 321 -25.36 1.45 14.38
N PHE A 322 -24.61 1.59 15.47
CA PHE A 322 -23.41 0.82 15.72
C PHE A 322 -23.75 -0.61 16.16
N GLU A 323 -23.18 -1.58 15.45
CA GLU A 323 -23.32 -2.99 15.76
C GLU A 323 -21.97 -3.57 16.18
N SER A 324 -21.88 -4.06 17.41
CA SER A 324 -20.66 -4.67 17.93
C SER A 324 -20.44 -6.09 17.38
N ASP A 325 -19.23 -6.60 17.50
CA ASP A 325 -18.93 -7.98 17.09
C ASP A 325 -19.76 -9.01 17.88
N PHE A 326 -20.12 -8.69 19.13
CA PHE A 326 -21.06 -9.48 19.92
C PHE A 326 -22.47 -9.47 19.31
N ASP A 327 -22.97 -8.29 18.91
CA ASP A 327 -24.29 -8.17 18.29
C ASP A 327 -24.37 -8.95 16.95
N LYS A 328 -23.29 -8.89 16.16
CA LYS A 328 -23.15 -9.67 14.93
C LYS A 328 -23.13 -11.17 15.20
N ALA A 329 -22.36 -11.61 16.21
CA ALA A 329 -22.28 -13.02 16.58
C ALA A 329 -23.64 -13.57 17.06
N ILE A 330 -24.40 -12.81 17.86
CA ILE A 330 -25.74 -13.19 18.29
C ILE A 330 -26.72 -13.28 17.10
N LYS A 331 -26.64 -12.37 16.13
CA LYS A 331 -27.46 -12.47 14.92
C LYS A 331 -27.13 -13.71 14.07
N GLN A 332 -25.86 -14.08 13.98
CA GLN A 332 -25.44 -15.29 13.26
C GLN A 332 -25.84 -16.59 13.98
N LEU A 333 -25.94 -16.59 15.30
CA LEU A 333 -26.41 -17.74 16.08
C LEU A 333 -27.94 -17.92 16.05
N ASN A 334 -28.67 -16.86 15.74
CA ASN A 334 -30.13 -16.84 15.66
C ASN A 334 -30.65 -16.94 14.20
N GLN A 335 -29.76 -17.09 13.22
CA GLN A 335 -30.05 -17.46 11.83
C GLN A 335 -29.76 -18.94 11.63
#